data_AF-A0A3D1H4U7-F1
#
_entry.id   AF-A0A3D1H4U7-F1
#
_cell.length_a   1.000
_cell.length_b   1.000
_cell.length_c   1.000
_cell.angle_alpha   90.00
_cell.angle_beta   90.00
_cell.angle_gamma   90.00
#
_symmetry.space_group_name_H-M   'P 1'
#
loop_
_entity.id
_entity.type
_entity.pdbx_description
1 polymer ?
#
loop_
_entity_poly.entity_id
_entity_poly.type
_entity_poly.pdbx_seq_one_letter_code
_entity_poly.pdbx_strand_id
1 'polypeptide(L)'
;MSEAMTTFEDVDYSARKHYLSQTSEEKLEGIDPRLAECVRKVSGMCSDLNIQVIEGKRTEDEHKWLYEKGAARDPGHSVHLYGYAVDLGIFIGNRICLEAEVYDELVQGMIYAAQEVGIKLRWGGAPQIDDMRDTAGSFMEDLTNQYIDAQRERDRRPYVEVHHFEIGTE
;
A
#
# COMPACT_ATOMS: atom_id res chain seq x y z
N MET A 1 45.21 0.55 -5.72
CA MET A 1 43.95 1.10 -5.18
C MET A 1 42.84 0.42 -5.95
N SER A 2 42.23 -0.63 -5.40
CA SER A 2 41.14 -1.36 -6.07
C SER A 2 39.85 -0.56 -5.92
N GLU A 3 39.34 -0.04 -7.02
CA GLU A 3 37.97 0.45 -7.08
C GLU A 3 37.04 -0.75 -6.98
N ALA A 4 36.43 -0.95 -5.82
CA ALA A 4 35.27 -1.82 -5.70
C ALA A 4 34.12 -1.11 -6.43
N MET A 5 33.96 -1.38 -7.72
CA MET A 5 32.66 -1.23 -8.37
C MET A 5 31.72 -2.13 -7.58
N THR A 6 30.91 -1.52 -6.72
CA THR A 6 29.77 -2.21 -6.12
C THR A 6 28.82 -2.46 -7.28
N THR A 7 28.92 -3.65 -7.87
CA THR A 7 27.90 -4.13 -8.79
C THR A 7 26.64 -4.24 -7.96
N PHE A 8 25.70 -3.32 -8.16
CA PHE A 8 24.32 -3.57 -7.77
C PHE A 8 23.92 -4.80 -8.58
N GLU A 9 23.92 -5.97 -7.95
CA GLU A 9 23.44 -7.18 -8.59
C GLU A 9 21.99 -6.91 -8.99
N ASP A 10 21.68 -7.12 -10.27
CA ASP A 10 20.29 -7.11 -10.74
C ASP A 10 19.56 -8.17 -9.93
N VAL A 11 18.69 -7.72 -9.02
CA VAL A 11 17.91 -8.61 -8.18
C VAL A 11 16.72 -9.06 -9.01
N ASP A 12 16.86 -10.24 -9.63
CA ASP A 12 15.73 -10.91 -10.26
C ASP A 12 14.78 -11.46 -9.18
N TYR A 13 13.70 -10.71 -8.91
CA TYR A 13 12.67 -11.14 -7.96
C TYR A 13 11.77 -12.24 -8.53
N SER A 14 11.74 -12.46 -9.85
CA SER A 14 10.92 -13.51 -10.47
C SER A 14 11.37 -14.92 -10.07
N ALA A 15 12.65 -15.07 -9.70
CA ALA A 15 13.21 -16.31 -9.17
C ALA A 15 12.85 -16.59 -7.71
N ARG A 16 12.28 -15.62 -6.98
CA ARG A 16 11.84 -15.81 -5.59
C ARG A 16 10.55 -16.62 -5.58
N LYS A 17 10.72 -17.93 -5.42
CA LYS A 17 9.67 -18.79 -4.85
C LYS A 17 9.27 -18.13 -3.51
N HIS A 18 8.01 -17.74 -3.38
CA HIS A 18 7.38 -17.00 -2.27
C HIS A 18 7.21 -15.49 -2.54
N TYR A 19 5.99 -15.18 -3.00
CA TYR A 19 5.47 -13.85 -3.33
C TYR A 19 5.27 -12.94 -2.10
N LEU A 20 5.30 -13.50 -0.89
CA LEU A 20 5.23 -12.75 0.36
C LEU A 20 6.10 -13.49 1.37
N SER A 21 6.76 -12.76 2.28
CA SER A 21 7.44 -13.39 3.41
C SER A 21 6.44 -14.04 4.35
N GLN A 22 6.90 -14.97 5.19
CA GLN A 22 6.07 -15.57 6.24
C GLN A 22 5.44 -14.49 7.14
N THR A 23 6.22 -13.46 7.51
CA THR A 23 5.74 -12.34 8.31
C THR A 23 4.66 -11.52 7.60
N SER A 24 4.75 -11.39 6.27
CA SER A 24 3.69 -10.75 5.49
C SER A 24 2.40 -11.57 5.54
N GLU A 25 2.48 -12.90 5.37
CA GLU A 25 1.30 -13.78 5.46
C GLU A 25 0.67 -13.76 6.86
N GLU A 26 1.47 -13.79 7.93
CA GLU A 26 0.98 -13.67 9.31
C GLU A 26 0.18 -12.38 9.54
N LYS A 27 0.58 -11.26 8.92
CA LYS A 27 -0.19 -10.00 8.98
C LYS A 27 -1.48 -10.07 8.17
N LEU A 28 -1.47 -10.77 7.03
CA LEU A 28 -2.66 -10.96 6.19
C LEU A 28 -3.71 -11.86 6.85
N GLU A 29 -3.32 -12.79 7.71
CA GLU A 29 -4.26 -13.62 8.49
C GLU A 29 -5.15 -12.77 9.43
N GLY A 30 -4.68 -11.58 9.82
CA GLY A 30 -5.39 -10.69 10.73
C GLY A 30 -6.41 -9.75 10.07
N ILE A 31 -6.47 -9.66 8.74
CA ILE A 31 -7.32 -8.71 8.00
C ILE A 31 -8.47 -9.42 7.26
N ASP A 32 -9.36 -8.65 6.63
CA ASP A 32 -10.45 -9.19 5.80
C ASP A 32 -9.86 -10.11 4.72
N PRO A 33 -10.36 -11.35 4.59
CA PRO A 33 -9.80 -12.35 3.69
C PRO A 33 -9.85 -11.93 2.23
N ARG A 34 -10.80 -11.06 1.84
CA ARG A 34 -10.90 -10.54 0.47
C ARG A 34 -9.81 -9.52 0.17
N LEU A 35 -9.48 -8.64 1.13
CA LEU A 35 -8.36 -7.71 0.99
C LEU A 35 -7.03 -8.48 0.98
N ALA A 36 -6.88 -9.48 1.85
CA ALA A 36 -5.71 -10.37 1.83
C ALA A 36 -5.55 -11.10 0.49
N GLU A 37 -6.63 -11.58 -0.12
CA GLU A 37 -6.60 -12.18 -1.46
C GLU A 37 -6.14 -11.19 -2.53
N CYS A 38 -6.54 -9.91 -2.42
CA CYS A 38 -6.05 -8.88 -3.33
C CYS A 38 -4.53 -8.71 -3.24
N VAL A 39 -3.98 -8.69 -2.02
CA VAL A 39 -2.53 -8.59 -1.79
C VAL A 39 -1.78 -9.79 -2.38
N ARG A 40 -2.31 -11.01 -2.22
CA ARG A 40 -1.71 -12.22 -2.82
C ARG A 40 -1.72 -12.18 -4.34
N LYS A 41 -2.84 -11.75 -4.94
CA LYS A 41 -2.97 -11.58 -6.38
C LYS A 41 -1.98 -10.56 -6.93
N VAL A 42 -1.91 -9.37 -6.34
CA VAL A 42 -0.99 -8.33 -6.83
C VAL A 42 0.46 -8.73 -6.73
N SER A 43 0.84 -9.44 -5.66
CA SER A 43 2.21 -9.94 -5.55
C SER A 43 2.54 -10.92 -6.68
N GLY A 44 1.59 -11.78 -7.07
CA GLY A 44 1.74 -12.64 -8.24
C GLY A 44 1.85 -11.90 -9.58
N MET A 45 1.13 -10.78 -9.73
CA MET A 45 1.11 -9.97 -10.96
C MET A 45 2.38 -9.13 -11.13
N CYS A 46 2.82 -8.48 -10.05
CA CYS A 46 3.98 -7.59 -10.02
C CYS A 46 5.22 -8.35 -9.51
N SER A 47 5.56 -9.46 -10.18
CA SER A 47 6.56 -10.43 -9.69
C SER A 47 8.00 -9.91 -9.64
N ASP A 48 8.28 -8.81 -10.31
CA ASP A 48 9.53 -8.06 -10.30
C ASP A 48 9.58 -7.03 -9.15
N LEU A 49 8.48 -6.81 -8.43
CA LEU A 49 8.42 -5.99 -7.22
C LEU A 49 8.48 -6.87 -5.98
N ASN A 50 9.43 -6.59 -5.07
CA ASN A 50 9.43 -7.21 -3.75
C ASN A 50 8.43 -6.52 -2.82
N ILE A 51 7.17 -6.92 -2.95
CA ILE A 51 6.06 -6.43 -2.14
C ILE A 51 6.07 -7.13 -0.77
N GLN A 52 6.01 -6.36 0.32
CA GLN A 52 5.88 -6.88 1.68
C GLN A 52 4.78 -6.14 2.42
N VAL A 53 4.10 -6.84 3.33
CA VAL A 53 3.08 -6.25 4.20
C VAL A 53 3.78 -5.58 5.38
N ILE A 54 3.74 -4.25 5.41
CA ILE A 54 4.30 -3.44 6.48
C ILE A 54 3.38 -3.49 7.69
N GLU A 55 2.08 -3.33 7.48
CA GLU A 55 1.08 -3.35 8.53
C GLU A 55 -0.22 -3.99 8.06
N GLY A 56 -0.82 -4.82 8.91
CA GLY A 56 -2.14 -5.42 8.72
C GLY A 56 -3.11 -4.88 9.76
N LYS A 57 -3.73 -5.78 10.54
CA LYS A 57 -4.57 -5.37 11.67
C LYS A 57 -3.73 -4.82 12.82
N ARG A 58 -4.11 -3.64 13.32
CA ARG A 58 -3.48 -2.95 14.45
C ARG A 58 -4.25 -3.20 15.75
N THR A 59 -3.55 -3.26 16.88
CA THR A 59 -4.16 -3.29 18.23
C THR A 59 -4.43 -1.88 18.76
N GLU A 60 -5.30 -1.77 19.77
CA GLU A 60 -5.58 -0.48 20.43
C GLU A 60 -4.33 0.14 21.09
N ASP A 61 -3.49 -0.70 21.71
CA ASP A 61 -2.25 -0.26 22.36
C ASP A 61 -1.23 0.28 21.35
N GLU A 62 -1.06 -0.40 20.21
CA GLU A 62 -0.22 0.08 19.11
C GLU A 62 -0.76 1.39 18.53
N HIS A 63 -2.07 1.49 18.34
CA HIS A 63 -2.71 2.71 17.82
C HIS A 63 -2.51 3.89 18.74
N LYS A 64 -2.71 3.70 20.05
CA LYS A 64 -2.42 4.72 21.06
C LYS A 64 -0.96 5.16 21.01
N TRP A 65 -0.03 4.21 20.92
CA TRP A 65 1.39 4.51 20.82
C TRP A 65 1.73 5.32 19.55
N LEU A 66 1.19 4.94 18.38
CA LEU A 66 1.38 5.69 17.13
C LEU A 66 0.77 7.09 17.22
N TYR A 67 -0.41 7.24 17.81
CA TYR A 67 -1.04 8.54 18.02
C TYR A 67 -0.18 9.45 18.92
N GLU A 68 0.34 8.92 20.03
CA GLU A 68 1.25 9.66 20.93
C GLU A 68 2.55 10.09 20.24
N LYS A 69 2.98 9.37 19.21
CA LYS A 69 4.14 9.72 18.37
C LYS A 69 3.78 10.60 17.16
N GLY A 70 2.51 10.93 16.96
CA GLY A 70 2.03 11.71 15.82
C GLY A 70 2.01 10.93 14.50
N ALA A 71 2.13 9.60 14.55
CA ALA A 71 2.07 8.70 13.40
C ALA A 71 0.63 8.22 13.09
N ALA A 72 -0.34 8.50 13.96
CA ALA A 72 -1.76 8.36 13.69
C ALA A 72 -2.47 9.72 13.85
N ARG A 73 -3.42 10.03 12.98
CA ARG A 73 -4.12 11.32 12.98
C ARG A 73 -5.32 11.37 13.93
N ASP A 74 -5.98 10.24 14.14
CA ASP A 74 -7.15 10.12 15.00
C ASP A 74 -6.82 9.23 16.21
N PRO A 75 -7.17 9.63 17.45
CA PRO A 75 -6.83 8.88 18.66
C PRO A 75 -7.64 7.59 18.86
N GLY A 76 -8.79 7.44 18.21
CA GLY A 76 -9.73 6.34 18.46
C GLY A 76 -10.19 5.58 17.21
N HIS A 77 -9.92 6.09 16.01
CA HIS A 77 -10.40 5.50 14.77
C HIS A 77 -9.27 5.27 13.78
N SER A 78 -9.16 4.02 13.31
CA SER A 78 -8.35 3.65 12.15
C SER A 78 -8.93 2.39 11.54
N VAL A 79 -8.91 2.29 10.22
CA VAL A 79 -9.42 1.13 9.49
C VAL A 79 -8.55 -0.12 9.76
N HIS A 80 -7.28 0.07 10.13
CA HIS A 80 -6.40 -0.99 10.63
C HIS A 80 -6.91 -1.65 11.92
N LEU A 81 -7.60 -0.93 12.81
CA LEU A 81 -8.14 -1.53 14.05
C LEU A 81 -9.17 -2.63 13.76
N TYR A 82 -9.88 -2.48 12.64
CA TYR A 82 -10.95 -3.38 12.22
C TYR A 82 -10.47 -4.47 11.26
N GLY A 83 -9.20 -4.44 10.85
CA GLY A 83 -8.66 -5.39 9.87
C GLY A 83 -9.17 -5.14 8.46
N TYR A 84 -9.59 -3.92 8.13
CA TYR A 84 -10.08 -3.57 6.79
C TYR A 84 -9.06 -2.76 5.97
N ALA A 85 -7.82 -2.65 6.46
CA ALA A 85 -6.74 -1.93 5.81
C ALA A 85 -5.43 -2.73 5.83
N VAL A 86 -4.55 -2.41 4.89
CA VAL A 86 -3.22 -2.98 4.74
C VAL A 86 -2.25 -1.91 4.24
N ASP A 87 -1.04 -1.90 4.80
CA ASP A 87 0.06 -1.09 4.32
C ASP A 87 1.08 -1.99 3.62
N LEU A 88 1.39 -1.67 2.37
CA LEU A 88 2.30 -2.42 1.51
C LEU A 88 3.58 -1.62 1.27
N GLY A 89 4.73 -2.28 1.38
CA GLY A 89 6.02 -1.68 1.10
C GLY A 89 6.71 -2.41 -0.04
N ILE A 90 7.33 -1.66 -0.93
CA ILE A 90 8.16 -2.20 -2.02
C ILE A 90 9.62 -2.11 -1.60
N PHE A 91 10.39 -3.17 -1.81
CA PHE A 91 11.80 -3.23 -1.45
C PHE A 91 12.71 -3.45 -2.66
N ILE A 92 13.81 -2.70 -2.75
CA ILE A 92 14.91 -2.97 -3.69
C ILE A 92 16.13 -3.39 -2.86
N GLY A 93 16.51 -4.66 -2.94
CA GLY A 93 17.43 -5.28 -1.99
C GLY A 93 16.86 -5.20 -0.58
N ASN A 94 17.57 -4.49 0.30
CA ASN A 94 17.14 -4.23 1.68
C ASN A 94 16.60 -2.80 1.88
N ARG A 95 16.45 -2.01 0.82
CA ARG A 95 15.96 -0.63 0.87
C ARG A 95 14.45 -0.61 0.65
N ILE A 96 13.71 -0.01 1.58
CA ILE A 96 12.31 0.34 1.34
C ILE A 96 12.23 1.50 0.33
N CYS A 97 11.35 1.36 -0.67
CA CYS A 97 11.00 2.42 -1.59
C CYS A 97 9.89 3.30 -1.00
N LEU A 98 10.09 4.61 -1.07
CA LEU A 98 9.16 5.64 -0.58
C LEU A 98 8.70 6.56 -1.73
N GLU A 99 9.29 6.39 -2.90
CA GLU A 99 9.02 7.14 -4.12
C GLU A 99 7.67 6.71 -4.70
N ALA A 100 6.77 7.66 -5.00
CA ALA A 100 5.39 7.39 -5.38
C ALA A 100 5.31 6.60 -6.71
N GLU A 101 6.19 6.92 -7.65
CA GLU A 101 6.24 6.31 -8.98
C GLU A 101 6.47 4.80 -8.93
N VAL A 102 7.15 4.32 -7.88
CA VAL A 102 7.39 2.88 -7.67
C VAL A 102 6.10 2.14 -7.29
N TYR A 103 5.11 2.84 -6.72
CA TYR A 103 3.84 2.25 -6.28
C TYR A 103 2.80 2.20 -7.39
N ASP A 104 2.97 2.91 -8.52
CA ASP A 104 1.94 3.00 -9.57
C ASP A 104 1.51 1.63 -10.11
N GLU A 105 2.47 0.74 -10.35
CA GLU A 105 2.19 -0.62 -10.81
C GLU A 105 1.49 -1.46 -9.72
N LEU A 106 1.94 -1.35 -8.47
CA LEU A 106 1.30 -1.99 -7.33
C LEU A 106 -0.16 -1.54 -7.18
N VAL A 107 -0.43 -0.24 -7.32
CA VAL A 107 -1.79 0.31 -7.20
C VAL A 107 -2.68 -0.20 -8.33
N GLN A 108 -2.19 -0.22 -9.57
CA GLN A 108 -2.93 -0.78 -10.71
C GLN A 108 -3.23 -2.27 -10.50
N GLY A 109 -2.26 -3.04 -10.01
CA GLY A 109 -2.46 -4.45 -9.70
C GLY A 109 -3.46 -4.66 -8.55
N MET A 110 -3.43 -3.83 -7.51
CA MET A 110 -4.43 -3.86 -6.44
C MET A 110 -5.84 -3.53 -6.94
N ILE A 111 -5.99 -2.56 -7.85
CA ILE A 111 -7.26 -2.22 -8.50
C ILE A 111 -7.80 -3.43 -9.27
N TYR A 112 -6.96 -4.07 -10.11
CA TYR A 112 -7.35 -5.25 -10.86
C TYR A 112 -7.78 -6.39 -9.93
N ALA A 113 -7.00 -6.64 -8.87
CA ALA A 113 -7.33 -7.68 -7.90
C ALA A 113 -8.65 -7.39 -7.16
N ALA A 114 -8.93 -6.14 -6.81
CA ALA A 114 -10.18 -5.74 -6.19
C ALA A 114 -11.39 -5.88 -7.12
N GLN A 115 -11.21 -5.66 -8.44
CA GLN A 115 -12.22 -5.95 -9.45
C GLN A 115 -12.54 -7.44 -9.51
N GLU A 116 -11.52 -8.31 -9.52
CA GLU A 116 -11.70 -9.76 -9.55
C GLU A 116 -12.36 -10.30 -8.27
N VAL A 117 -11.92 -9.81 -7.10
CA VAL A 117 -12.41 -10.25 -5.79
C VAL A 117 -13.78 -9.63 -5.47
N GLY A 118 -14.13 -8.51 -6.11
CA GLY A 118 -15.43 -7.87 -5.97
C GLY A 118 -15.57 -6.98 -4.73
N ILE A 119 -14.48 -6.36 -4.25
CA ILE A 119 -14.51 -5.40 -3.13
C ILE A 119 -14.29 -3.97 -3.62
N LYS A 120 -14.95 -2.99 -3.01
CA LYS A 120 -14.58 -1.57 -3.19
C LYS A 120 -13.19 -1.37 -2.61
N LEU A 121 -12.31 -0.70 -3.36
CA LEU A 121 -10.94 -0.43 -2.91
C LEU A 121 -10.72 1.07 -2.78
N ARG A 122 -10.25 1.52 -1.62
CA ARG A 122 -9.75 2.87 -1.39
C ARG A 122 -8.23 2.83 -1.31
N TRP A 123 -7.59 3.90 -1.78
CA TRP A 123 -6.13 4.04 -1.78
C TRP A 123 -5.71 5.37 -1.16
N GLY A 124 -4.72 5.32 -0.26
CA GLY A 124 -4.23 6.50 0.46
C GLY A 124 -3.51 7.53 -0.40
N GLY A 125 -3.15 7.19 -1.65
CA GLY A 125 -2.64 8.16 -2.63
C GLY A 125 -3.71 9.09 -3.20
N ALA A 126 -4.97 8.64 -3.25
CA ALA A 126 -6.11 9.41 -3.75
C ALA A 126 -7.35 9.22 -2.83
N PRO A 127 -7.29 9.67 -1.56
CA PRO A 127 -8.29 9.33 -0.54
C PRO A 127 -9.67 9.96 -0.77
N GLN A 128 -9.81 10.88 -1.74
CA GLN A 128 -11.08 11.42 -2.20
C GLN A 128 -11.92 10.42 -3.03
N ILE A 129 -11.31 9.32 -3.48
CA ILE A 129 -11.95 8.30 -4.31
C ILE A 129 -12.38 7.14 -3.39
N ASP A 130 -13.67 6.80 -3.43
CA ASP A 130 -14.21 5.72 -2.58
C ASP A 130 -14.06 4.33 -3.19
N ASP A 131 -14.04 4.25 -4.52
CA ASP A 131 -13.82 3.00 -5.23
C ASP A 131 -12.87 3.21 -6.41
N MET A 132 -11.62 2.82 -6.22
CA MET A 132 -10.55 2.89 -7.22
C MET A 132 -10.83 1.98 -8.42
N ARG A 133 -11.79 1.05 -8.35
CA ARG A 133 -12.17 0.21 -9.50
C ARG A 133 -12.75 1.01 -10.65
N ASP A 134 -13.30 2.20 -10.37
CA ASP A 134 -13.93 3.09 -11.35
C ASP A 134 -12.93 4.09 -11.99
N THR A 135 -11.63 3.97 -11.72
CA THR A 135 -10.61 4.91 -12.23
C THR A 135 -9.89 4.41 -13.48
N ALA A 136 -10.48 3.47 -14.22
CA ALA A 136 -9.88 2.87 -15.41
C ALA A 136 -9.43 3.96 -16.42
N GLY A 137 -8.18 3.88 -16.87
CA GLY A 137 -7.57 4.82 -17.81
C GLY A 137 -7.02 6.12 -17.19
N SER A 138 -7.11 6.29 -15.87
CA SER A 138 -6.47 7.42 -15.16
C SER A 138 -5.03 7.09 -14.78
N PHE A 139 -4.16 8.09 -14.76
CA PHE A 139 -2.82 7.96 -14.18
C PHE A 139 -2.88 8.16 -12.66
N MET A 140 -2.15 7.35 -11.88
CA MET A 140 -2.14 7.45 -10.41
C MET A 140 -1.60 8.80 -9.94
N GLU A 141 -0.63 9.36 -10.66
CA GLU A 141 -0.12 10.70 -10.47
C GLU A 141 -1.24 11.76 -10.58
N ASP A 142 -2.09 11.70 -11.61
CA ASP A 142 -3.17 12.66 -11.81
C ASP A 142 -4.18 12.62 -10.66
N LEU A 143 -4.53 11.41 -10.19
CA LEU A 143 -5.46 11.23 -9.06
C LEU A 143 -4.89 11.80 -7.75
N THR A 144 -3.58 11.63 -7.55
CA THR A 144 -2.85 12.18 -6.40
C THR A 144 -2.75 13.70 -6.48
N ASN A 145 -2.44 14.25 -7.66
CA ASN A 145 -2.33 15.69 -7.87
C ASN A 145 -3.68 16.41 -7.67
N GLN A 146 -4.77 15.83 -8.18
CA GLN A 146 -6.13 16.35 -7.94
C GLN A 146 -6.46 16.43 -6.45
N TYR A 147 -6.05 15.43 -5.66
CA TYR A 147 -6.21 15.46 -4.21
C TYR A 147 -5.40 16.57 -3.56
N ILE A 148 -4.11 16.67 -3.91
CA ILE A 148 -3.19 17.66 -3.37
C ILE A 148 -3.73 19.07 -3.62
N ASP A 149 -4.17 19.35 -4.86
CA ASP A 149 -4.73 20.65 -5.21
C ASP A 149 -6.00 20.95 -4.44
N ALA A 150 -6.92 19.98 -4.31
CA ALA A 150 -8.13 20.14 -3.50
C ALA A 150 -7.85 20.40 -2.01
N GLN A 151 -6.77 19.86 -1.44
CA GLN A 151 -6.36 20.18 -0.06
C GLN A 151 -5.77 21.59 0.04
N ARG A 152 -4.93 21.98 -0.92
CA ARG A 152 -4.31 23.31 -0.98
C ARG A 152 -5.36 24.42 -1.14
N GLU A 153 -6.37 24.21 -1.97
CA GLU A 153 -7.52 25.12 -2.12
C GLU A 153 -8.30 25.34 -0.82
N ARG A 154 -8.20 24.39 0.11
CA ARG A 154 -8.86 24.43 1.43
C ARG A 154 -7.93 24.88 2.55
N ASP A 155 -6.72 25.38 2.23
CA ASP A 155 -5.68 25.73 3.20
C ASP A 155 -5.30 24.58 4.15
N ARG A 156 -5.36 23.33 3.65
CA ARG A 156 -5.02 22.11 4.41
C ARG A 156 -3.73 21.50 3.90
N ARG A 157 -2.93 20.96 4.82
CA ARG A 157 -1.77 20.14 4.47
C ARG A 157 -2.25 18.84 3.80
N PRO A 158 -1.83 18.52 2.57
CA PRO A 158 -2.11 17.23 1.95
C PRO A 158 -1.53 16.08 2.79
N TYR A 159 -2.28 15.00 2.88
CA TYR A 159 -1.89 13.77 3.55
C TYR A 159 -2.04 12.61 2.59
N VAL A 160 -0.90 12.13 2.08
CA VAL A 160 -0.79 11.15 0.99
C VAL A 160 -0.06 9.93 1.52
N GLU A 161 -0.71 8.77 1.45
CA GLU A 161 -0.19 7.50 1.94
C GLU A 161 -0.19 6.49 0.80
N VAL A 162 0.81 6.57 -0.08
CA VAL A 162 0.88 5.71 -1.28
C VAL A 162 0.95 4.21 -0.98
N HIS A 163 1.37 3.84 0.22
CA HIS A 163 1.46 2.47 0.71
C HIS A 163 0.14 1.91 1.27
N HIS A 164 -0.85 2.77 1.52
CA HIS A 164 -2.05 2.42 2.28
C HIS A 164 -3.23 2.03 1.38
N PHE A 165 -3.86 0.89 1.67
CA PHE A 165 -5.06 0.40 1.00
C PHE A 165 -6.11 -0.02 2.02
N GLU A 166 -7.38 0.27 1.75
CA GLU A 166 -8.49 -0.13 2.61
C GLU A 166 -9.75 -0.52 1.83
N ILE A 167 -10.65 -1.27 2.45
CA ILE A 167 -11.95 -1.61 1.85
C ILE A 167 -12.86 -0.36 1.89
N GLY A 168 -13.45 -0.01 0.75
CA GLY A 168 -14.42 1.08 0.64
C GLY A 168 -15.74 0.82 1.36
N THR A 169 -16.50 1.88 1.65
CA THR A 169 -17.81 1.75 2.32
C THR A 169 -18.85 1.16 1.37
N GLU A 170 -19.55 0.10 1.76
CA GLU A 170 -20.65 -0.51 0.99
C GLU A 170 -21.81 0.47 0.71
#